data_AF-A0A6J8C5U0-F1
#
_entry.id   AF-A0A6J8C5U0-F1
#
_cell.length_a   1.000
_cell.length_b   1.000
_cell.length_c   1.000
_cell.angle_alpha   90.00
_cell.angle_beta   90.00
_cell.angle_gamma   90.00
#
_symmetry.space_group_name_H-M   'P 1'
#
loop_
_entity.id
_entity.type
_entity.pdbx_description
1 polymer ?
#
loop_
_entity_poly.entity_id
_entity_poly.type
_entity_poly.pdbx_seq_one_letter_code
_entity_poly.pdbx_strand_id
1 'polypeptide(L)'
;MEKLWAKDVDHLQAKKKEKVQHVPQMTAEEMSEDSSNRTVNVRLNAIMWNSVFREHQRLHPNCNGFLQWNMEREEKFGFVNREEAMCDKCTYRSRKFKLYEEVQNQKPGRKAAKINVSAQAALSQTPLGYTGLRKIVLGCNMPAPSTSGLQKRANKVLPEIPATQVVYSVAEAETEDKSIIGVVCKNKLCSVHPIKSGEKCTSACSSNLTFMKSIGDEYTWAKEALQDLASDGIEAKHLTTDPDSSAYRAADDLYLENTTSTEPEHFLDTRHFLNNHRKTSRMIKNWEK
;
A
#
# COMPACT_ATOMS: atom_id res chain seq x y z
N MET A 1 -25.31 -0.62 41.81
CA MET A 1 -24.21 -0.81 40.82
C MET A 1 -23.86 0.46 40.04
N GLU A 2 -24.75 1.46 39.93
CA GLU A 2 -24.46 2.72 39.20
C GLU A 2 -23.38 3.61 39.80
N LYS A 3 -23.10 3.51 41.11
CA LYS A 3 -22.09 4.36 41.78
C LYS A 3 -20.62 3.95 41.54
N LEU A 4 -20.39 2.77 40.97
CA LEU A 4 -19.04 2.29 40.62
C LEU A 4 -18.61 2.78 39.23
N TRP A 5 -19.54 2.88 38.28
CA TRP A 5 -19.24 3.34 36.91
C TRP A 5 -18.95 4.84 36.79
N ALA A 6 -19.52 5.68 37.65
CA ALA A 6 -19.28 7.13 37.61
C ALA A 6 -17.82 7.49 37.98
N LYS A 7 -17.21 6.77 38.93
CA LYS A 7 -15.84 7.04 39.38
C LYS A 7 -14.79 6.68 38.33
N ASP A 8 -15.04 5.65 37.54
CA ASP A 8 -14.10 5.21 36.49
C ASP A 8 -14.12 6.13 35.27
N VAL A 9 -15.27 6.73 34.94
CA VAL A 9 -15.38 7.72 33.85
C VAL A 9 -14.65 9.01 34.22
N ASP A 10 -14.79 9.49 35.46
CA ASP A 10 -14.09 10.68 35.94
C ASP A 10 -12.56 10.48 36.00
N HIS A 11 -12.11 9.28 36.38
CA HIS A 11 -10.68 8.94 36.42
C HIS A 11 -10.05 8.83 35.02
N LEU A 12 -10.83 8.38 34.02
CA LEU A 12 -10.44 8.34 32.61
C LEU A 12 -10.44 9.73 31.96
N GLN A 13 -11.38 10.60 32.34
CA GLN A 13 -11.40 12.00 31.89
C GLN A 13 -10.28 12.84 32.54
N ALA A 14 -9.90 12.54 33.79
CA ALA A 14 -8.77 13.17 34.46
C ALA A 14 -7.42 12.80 33.83
N LYS A 15 -7.21 11.54 33.41
CA LYS A 15 -6.00 11.11 32.68
C LYS A 15 -5.86 11.74 31.28
N LYS A 16 -6.96 12.13 30.65
CA LYS A 16 -6.93 12.85 29.35
C LYS A 16 -6.42 14.30 29.46
N LYS A 17 -6.29 14.84 30.68
CA LYS A 17 -5.72 16.17 30.96
C LYS A 17 -4.27 16.13 31.44
N GLU A 18 -3.64 14.95 31.55
CA GLU A 18 -2.19 14.89 31.73
C GLU A 18 -1.51 15.47 30.49
N LYS A 19 -0.75 16.53 30.74
CA LYS A 19 -0.03 17.37 29.79
C LYS A 19 0.47 16.55 28.60
N VAL A 20 -0.10 16.79 27.43
CA VAL A 20 0.64 16.65 26.17
C VAL A 20 1.90 17.47 26.37
N GLN A 21 3.03 16.79 26.63
CA GLN A 21 4.33 17.45 26.64
C GLN A 21 4.44 18.18 25.32
N HIS A 22 4.54 19.50 25.40
CA HIS A 22 4.76 20.34 24.24
C HIS A 22 6.07 19.84 23.61
N VAL A 23 5.96 19.19 22.45
CA VAL A 23 7.12 18.87 21.62
C VAL A 23 7.83 20.21 21.41
N PRO A 24 9.12 20.34 21.77
CA PRO A 24 9.84 21.59 21.57
C PRO A 24 9.66 22.03 20.12
N GLN A 25 8.99 23.16 19.91
CA GLN A 25 8.96 23.78 18.60
C GLN A 25 10.37 24.33 18.37
N MET A 26 11.10 23.72 17.44
CA MET A 26 12.33 24.33 16.91
C MET A 26 11.98 25.73 16.41
N THR A 27 12.77 26.71 16.82
CA THR A 27 12.55 28.10 16.42
C THR A 27 12.85 28.25 14.92
N ALA A 28 12.17 29.19 14.26
CA ALA A 28 12.37 29.45 12.83
C ALA A 28 13.83 29.85 12.49
N GLU A 29 14.61 30.26 13.48
CA GLU A 29 16.03 30.63 13.37
C GLU A 29 16.96 29.40 13.30
N GLU A 30 16.54 28.23 13.80
CA GLU A 30 17.32 26.97 13.69
C GLU A 30 17.07 26.24 12.36
N MET A 31 16.05 26.65 11.59
CA MET A 31 15.71 26.08 10.29
C MET A 31 16.35 26.87 9.15
N SER A 32 17.69 26.89 9.05
CA SER A 32 18.31 27.34 7.80
C SER A 32 17.98 26.33 6.69
N GLU A 33 17.57 26.78 5.50
CA GLU A 33 17.28 25.89 4.35
C GLU A 33 18.48 24.98 3.99
N ASP A 34 19.69 25.43 4.35
CA ASP A 34 20.97 24.72 4.18
C ASP A 34 21.16 23.51 5.09
N SER A 35 20.36 23.36 6.16
CA SER A 35 20.52 22.31 7.18
C SER A 35 19.56 21.13 7.02
N SER A 36 19.12 20.82 5.79
CA SER A 36 18.08 19.81 5.55
C SER A 36 18.60 18.39 5.31
N ASN A 37 17.92 17.39 5.87
CA ASN A 37 18.29 15.98 5.76
C ASN A 37 17.96 15.39 4.39
N ARG A 38 18.79 14.46 3.91
CA ARG A 38 18.64 13.79 2.61
C ARG A 38 18.73 12.29 2.76
N THR A 39 17.85 11.58 2.04
CA THR A 39 17.96 10.13 1.90
C THR A 39 18.84 9.81 0.71
N VAL A 40 19.95 9.13 0.96
CA VAL A 40 20.89 8.71 -0.07
C VAL A 40 21.18 7.21 0.04
N ASN A 41 21.39 6.56 -1.09
CA ASN A 41 22.01 5.24 -1.13
C ASN A 41 23.50 5.41 -0.82
N VAL A 42 23.94 4.88 0.32
CA VAL A 42 25.31 5.05 0.84
C VAL A 42 26.37 4.62 -0.16
N ARG A 43 26.14 3.53 -0.90
CA ARG A 43 27.08 3.04 -1.92
C ARG A 43 27.17 3.98 -3.12
N LEU A 44 26.04 4.43 -3.65
CA LEU A 44 26.02 5.37 -4.78
C LEU A 44 26.59 6.73 -4.38
N ASN A 45 26.40 7.16 -3.13
CA ASN A 45 27.01 8.36 -2.58
C ASN A 45 28.55 8.26 -2.54
N ALA A 46 29.09 7.14 -2.07
CA ALA A 46 30.54 6.91 -2.09
C ALA A 46 31.11 6.91 -3.52
N ILE A 47 30.42 6.28 -4.47
CA ILE A 47 30.80 6.28 -5.89
C ILE A 47 30.77 7.71 -6.46
N MET A 48 29.74 8.49 -6.13
CA MET A 48 29.65 9.89 -6.53
C MET A 48 30.86 10.67 -6.05
N TRP A 49 31.11 10.68 -4.74
CA TRP A 49 32.22 11.45 -4.16
C TRP A 49 33.58 11.06 -4.75
N ASN A 50 33.86 9.76 -4.87
CA ASN A 50 35.09 9.29 -5.51
C ASN A 50 35.23 9.76 -6.96
N SER A 51 34.13 9.77 -7.72
CA SER A 51 34.11 10.29 -9.10
C SER A 51 34.36 11.80 -9.12
N VAL A 52 33.69 12.55 -8.24
CA VAL A 52 33.75 14.01 -8.16
C VAL A 52 35.15 14.47 -7.75
N PHE A 53 35.76 13.85 -6.73
CA PHE A 53 37.12 14.19 -6.30
C PHE A 53 38.15 14.01 -7.41
N ARG A 54 38.10 12.86 -8.11
CA ARG A 54 39.02 12.57 -9.22
C ARG A 54 38.81 13.52 -10.40
N GLU A 55 37.56 13.84 -10.72
CA GLU A 55 37.23 14.75 -11.81
C GLU A 55 37.66 16.19 -11.50
N HIS A 56 37.39 16.67 -10.28
CA HIS A 56 37.83 17.99 -9.83
C HIS A 56 39.35 18.12 -9.88
N GLN A 57 40.09 17.14 -9.35
CA GLN A 57 41.57 17.16 -9.38
C GLN A 57 42.11 17.16 -10.82
N ARG A 58 41.45 16.48 -11.75
CA ARG A 58 41.86 16.45 -13.16
C ARG A 58 41.62 17.78 -13.87
N LEU A 59 40.50 18.45 -13.59
CA LEU A 59 40.09 19.70 -14.26
C LEU A 59 40.70 20.94 -13.61
N HIS A 60 40.87 20.92 -12.29
CA HIS A 60 41.36 22.03 -11.49
C HIS A 60 42.46 21.56 -10.52
N PRO A 61 43.63 21.13 -11.03
CA PRO A 61 44.69 20.50 -10.23
C PRO A 61 45.25 21.41 -9.11
N ASN A 62 45.13 22.73 -9.27
CA ASN A 62 45.63 23.72 -8.32
C ASN A 62 44.53 24.25 -7.37
N CYS A 63 43.30 23.72 -7.45
CA CYS A 63 42.21 24.16 -6.59
C CYS A 63 42.19 23.37 -5.28
N ASN A 64 42.30 24.08 -4.16
CA ASN A 64 42.16 23.55 -2.80
C ASN A 64 40.81 23.95 -2.19
N GLY A 65 39.75 23.96 -3.01
CA GLY A 65 38.39 24.23 -2.56
C GLY A 65 37.73 22.98 -1.97
N PHE A 66 36.72 23.21 -1.14
CA PHE A 66 35.87 22.15 -0.63
C PHE A 66 34.80 21.79 -1.65
N LEU A 67 34.55 20.50 -1.79
CA LEU A 67 33.49 19.98 -2.63
C LEU A 67 32.26 19.72 -1.76
N GLN A 68 31.14 20.28 -2.18
CA GLN A 68 29.87 20.20 -1.48
C GLN A 68 28.73 19.90 -2.46
N TRP A 69 27.56 19.53 -1.95
CA TRP A 69 26.37 19.45 -2.79
C TRP A 69 25.93 20.83 -3.22
N ASN A 70 25.52 20.93 -4.48
CA ASN A 70 24.91 22.11 -5.05
C ASN A 70 23.40 22.07 -4.81
N MET A 71 23.00 22.57 -3.64
CA MET A 71 21.60 22.53 -3.17
C MET A 71 20.64 23.29 -4.11
N GLU A 72 21.09 24.35 -4.77
CA GLU A 72 20.27 25.12 -5.72
C GLU A 72 19.85 24.32 -6.96
N ARG A 73 20.66 23.32 -7.35
CA ARG A 73 20.41 22.49 -8.54
C ARG A 73 19.93 21.08 -8.22
N GLU A 74 19.55 20.85 -6.97
CA GLU A 74 18.92 19.62 -6.52
C GLU A 74 17.65 19.31 -7.34
N GLU A 75 17.53 18.09 -7.87
CA GLU A 75 16.30 17.65 -8.51
C GLU A 75 15.56 16.66 -7.62
N LYS A 76 14.45 17.12 -7.03
CA LYS A 76 13.61 16.29 -6.17
C LYS A 76 12.87 15.21 -6.93
N PHE A 77 12.92 13.98 -6.43
CA PHE A 77 12.26 12.82 -7.02
C PHE A 77 11.59 11.91 -5.99
N GLY A 78 10.55 12.43 -5.33
CA GLY A 78 9.83 11.71 -4.28
C GLY A 78 10.54 11.86 -2.94
N PHE A 79 10.95 10.73 -2.33
CA PHE A 79 11.75 10.69 -1.10
C PHE A 79 13.26 10.81 -1.34
N VAL A 80 13.68 10.83 -2.61
CA VAL A 80 15.10 10.86 -3.01
C VAL A 80 15.31 11.93 -4.05
N ASN A 81 16.57 12.32 -4.21
CA ASN A 81 16.95 13.43 -5.06
C ASN A 81 18.06 13.02 -6.02
N ARG A 82 18.25 13.85 -7.05
CA ARG A 82 19.44 13.80 -7.90
C ARG A 82 20.29 14.99 -7.54
N GLU A 83 21.52 14.71 -7.14
CA GLU A 83 22.44 15.70 -6.62
C GLU A 83 23.52 16.05 -7.63
N GLU A 84 23.91 17.31 -7.62
CA GLU A 84 25.11 17.82 -8.28
C GLU A 84 26.11 18.22 -7.21
N ALA A 85 27.39 17.96 -7.43
CA ALA A 85 28.46 18.48 -6.57
C ALA A 85 29.07 19.73 -7.21
N MET A 86 29.50 20.67 -6.38
CA MET A 86 30.21 21.87 -6.80
C MET A 86 31.41 22.15 -5.88
N CYS A 87 32.37 22.90 -6.40
CA CYS A 87 33.43 23.47 -5.59
C CYS A 87 33.02 24.86 -5.10
N ASP A 88 33.42 25.21 -3.88
CA ASP A 88 33.21 26.53 -3.28
C ASP A 88 34.16 27.62 -3.83
N LYS A 89 35.35 27.25 -4.32
CA LYS A 89 36.38 28.19 -4.78
C LYS A 89 36.50 28.34 -6.30
N CYS A 90 36.24 27.27 -7.05
CA CYS A 90 36.37 27.28 -8.51
C CYS A 90 35.03 27.06 -9.20
N THR A 91 35.03 27.13 -10.53
CA THR A 91 33.82 26.99 -11.36
C THR A 91 33.38 25.54 -11.57
N TYR A 92 34.02 24.58 -10.88
CA TYR A 92 33.71 23.16 -11.04
C TYR A 92 32.29 22.83 -10.60
N ARG A 93 31.58 22.11 -11.48
CA ARG A 93 30.27 21.49 -11.24
C ARG A 93 30.27 20.11 -11.86
N SER A 94 29.82 19.12 -11.12
CA SER A 94 29.72 17.76 -11.62
C SER A 94 28.49 17.58 -12.51
N ARG A 95 28.36 16.41 -13.14
CA ARG A 95 27.06 15.94 -13.63
C ARG A 95 26.12 15.66 -12.45
N LYS A 96 24.81 15.53 -12.72
CA LYS A 96 23.84 15.04 -11.73
C LYS A 96 23.96 13.54 -11.52
N PHE A 97 24.02 13.12 -10.26
CA PHE A 97 24.06 11.72 -9.86
C PHE A 97 22.72 11.29 -9.27
N LYS A 98 22.27 10.10 -9.65
CA LYS A 98 21.13 9.45 -9.00
C LYS A 98 21.66 8.75 -7.76
N LEU A 99 21.37 9.29 -6.57
CA LEU A 99 21.78 8.68 -5.30
C LEU A 99 20.76 7.64 -4.80
N TYR A 100 20.11 6.95 -5.72
CA TYR A 100 19.06 5.98 -5.44
C TYR A 100 19.05 4.88 -6.51
N GLU A 101 18.55 3.71 -6.13
CA GLU A 101 18.35 2.61 -7.07
C GLU A 101 17.01 2.76 -7.80
N GLU A 102 17.02 2.42 -9.08
CA GLU A 102 15.82 2.39 -9.91
C GLU A 102 15.22 0.98 -9.94
N VAL A 103 13.90 0.91 -10.02
CA VAL A 103 13.19 -0.34 -10.29
C VAL A 103 13.47 -0.76 -11.72
N GLN A 104 13.81 -2.03 -11.93
CA GLN A 104 13.93 -2.57 -13.27
C GLN A 104 12.54 -2.80 -13.84
N ASN A 105 12.24 -2.14 -14.96
CA ASN A 105 11.01 -2.34 -15.71
C ASN A 105 11.36 -2.28 -17.20
N GLN A 106 10.71 -3.12 -18.01
CA GLN A 106 10.86 -3.14 -19.46
C GLN A 106 10.04 -2.03 -20.15
N LYS A 107 9.12 -1.38 -19.42
CA LYS A 107 8.32 -0.28 -19.97
C LYS A 107 9.19 0.95 -20.29
N PRO A 108 9.00 1.59 -21.45
CA PRO A 108 9.72 2.80 -21.82
C PRO A 108 9.37 3.97 -20.90
N GLY A 109 10.36 4.80 -20.58
CA GLY A 109 10.19 6.02 -19.78
C GLY A 109 11.08 6.09 -18.53
N ARG A 110 10.87 7.16 -17.73
CA ARG A 110 11.65 7.40 -16.51
C ARG A 110 11.33 6.33 -15.46
N LYS A 111 12.35 5.57 -15.05
CA LYS A 111 12.23 4.53 -14.04
C LYS A 111 11.95 5.12 -12.65
N ALA A 112 11.09 4.45 -11.89
CA ALA A 112 10.81 4.83 -10.51
C ALA A 112 11.99 4.46 -9.60
N ALA A 113 12.25 5.25 -8.56
CA ALA A 113 13.20 4.85 -7.52
C ALA A 113 12.59 3.75 -6.66
N LYS A 114 13.38 2.73 -6.29
CA LYS A 114 12.93 1.60 -5.46
C LYS A 114 12.26 2.06 -4.17
N ILE A 115 12.90 2.97 -3.43
CA ILE A 115 12.36 3.52 -2.18
C ILE A 115 10.99 4.16 -2.33
N ASN A 116 10.71 4.80 -3.47
CA ASN A 116 9.41 5.40 -3.71
C ASN A 116 8.32 4.36 -3.92
N VAL A 117 8.65 3.22 -4.51
CA VAL A 117 7.71 2.09 -4.68
C VAL A 117 7.54 1.35 -3.35
N SER A 118 8.64 1.06 -2.65
CA SER A 118 8.64 0.42 -1.34
C SER A 118 7.85 1.22 -0.30
N ALA A 119 7.98 2.55 -0.28
CA ALA A 119 7.21 3.41 0.61
C ALA A 119 5.70 3.33 0.34
N GLN A 120 5.29 3.22 -0.92
CA GLN A 120 3.86 3.04 -1.26
C GLN A 120 3.36 1.66 -0.84
N ALA A 121 4.17 0.62 -1.03
CA ALA A 121 3.85 -0.72 -0.55
C ALA A 121 3.70 -0.77 0.97
N ALA A 122 4.63 -0.17 1.71
CA ALA A 122 4.53 -0.05 3.15
C ALA A 122 3.28 0.74 3.57
N LEU A 123 3.02 1.88 2.94
CA LEU A 123 1.84 2.69 3.25
C LEU A 123 0.52 1.94 3.04
N SER A 124 0.43 1.13 1.99
CA SER A 124 -0.78 0.33 1.71
C SER A 124 -1.14 -0.67 2.83
N GLN A 125 -0.17 -0.99 3.68
CA GLN A 125 -0.31 -1.95 4.79
C GLN A 125 -0.38 -1.24 6.15
N THR A 126 -0.45 0.09 6.18
CA THR A 126 -0.50 0.88 7.42
C THR A 126 -1.71 1.79 7.43
N PRO A 127 -2.28 2.13 8.61
CA PRO A 127 -3.35 3.12 8.71
C PRO A 127 -2.88 4.56 8.44
N LEU A 128 -1.61 4.76 8.08
CA LEU A 128 -1.02 6.07 7.88
C LEU A 128 -1.40 6.66 6.52
N GLY A 129 -2.23 7.69 6.52
CA GLY A 129 -2.50 8.47 5.31
C GLY A 129 -1.30 9.30 4.83
N TYR A 130 -1.31 9.72 3.55
CA TYR A 130 -0.22 10.50 2.96
C TYR A 130 0.09 11.80 3.71
N THR A 131 -0.93 12.46 4.26
CA THR A 131 -0.75 13.66 5.09
C THR A 131 0.06 13.35 6.35
N GLY A 132 -0.22 12.22 7.00
CA GLY A 132 0.54 11.74 8.16
C GLY A 132 1.98 11.44 7.79
N LEU A 133 2.22 10.72 6.69
CA LEU A 133 3.58 10.46 6.21
C LEU A 133 4.35 11.75 5.92
N ARG A 134 3.71 12.74 5.28
CA ARG A 134 4.37 14.03 5.03
C ARG A 134 4.74 14.75 6.31
N LYS A 135 3.89 14.70 7.35
CA LYS A 135 4.21 15.27 8.67
C LYS A 135 5.44 14.61 9.28
N ILE A 136 5.55 13.29 9.20
CA ILE A 136 6.74 12.55 9.67
C ILE A 136 7.98 13.01 8.91
N VAL A 137 7.92 13.05 7.58
CA VAL A 137 9.07 13.42 6.73
C VAL A 137 9.52 14.86 6.99
N LEU A 138 8.58 15.79 7.13
CA LEU A 138 8.88 17.17 7.51
C LEU A 138 9.47 17.26 8.93
N GLY A 139 8.96 16.47 9.88
CA GLY A 139 9.50 16.40 11.24
C GLY A 139 10.93 15.85 11.31
N CYS A 140 11.33 15.03 10.34
CA CYS A 140 12.72 14.58 10.16
C CYS A 140 13.60 15.61 9.43
N ASN A 141 13.13 16.84 9.21
CA ASN A 141 13.79 17.89 8.44
C ASN A 141 14.17 17.43 7.01
N MET A 142 13.32 16.63 6.37
CA MET A 142 13.52 16.16 4.99
C MET A 142 12.53 16.82 4.02
N PRO A 143 12.92 17.04 2.75
CA PRO A 143 12.04 17.62 1.75
C PRO A 143 10.90 16.65 1.41
N ALA A 144 9.72 16.84 2.01
CA ALA A 144 8.60 15.93 1.85
C ALA A 144 8.00 15.93 0.44
N PRO A 145 7.73 14.77 -0.18
CA PRO A 145 7.11 14.71 -1.51
C PRO A 145 5.74 15.40 -1.55
N SER A 146 5.32 15.82 -2.74
CA SER A 146 3.99 16.41 -2.91
C SER A 146 2.89 15.36 -2.69
N THR A 147 1.76 15.78 -2.14
CA THR A 147 0.57 14.93 -1.95
C THR A 147 0.08 14.35 -3.28
N SER A 148 0.00 15.19 -4.32
CA SER A 148 -0.36 14.77 -5.67
C SER A 148 0.65 13.79 -6.28
N GLY A 149 1.94 13.96 -5.99
CA GLY A 149 3.01 13.06 -6.42
C GLY A 149 2.97 11.70 -5.72
N LEU A 150 2.55 11.67 -4.44
CA LEU A 150 2.30 10.42 -3.69
C LEU A 150 1.08 9.71 -4.26
N GLN A 151 -0.04 10.40 -4.44
CA GLN A 151 -1.28 9.82 -4.99
C GLN A 151 -1.06 9.23 -6.38
N LYS A 152 -0.38 9.96 -7.29
CA LYS A 152 -0.07 9.47 -8.64
C LYS A 152 0.76 8.19 -8.62
N ARG A 153 1.63 8.00 -7.61
CA ARG A 153 2.42 6.77 -7.47
C ARG A 153 1.59 5.65 -6.87
N ALA A 154 0.78 5.94 -5.86
CA ALA A 154 -0.15 4.99 -5.28
C ALA A 154 -1.03 4.33 -6.35
N ASN A 155 -1.60 5.14 -7.25
CA ASN A 155 -2.43 4.63 -8.35
C ASN A 155 -1.68 3.68 -9.30
N LYS A 156 -0.35 3.72 -9.34
CA LYS A 156 0.48 2.81 -10.14
C LYS A 156 0.92 1.57 -9.37
N VAL A 157 1.18 1.71 -8.07
CA VAL A 157 1.77 0.66 -7.24
C VAL A 157 0.68 -0.19 -6.57
N LEU A 158 -0.41 0.42 -6.10
CA LEU A 158 -1.50 -0.27 -5.40
C LEU A 158 -2.16 -1.40 -6.22
N PRO A 159 -2.38 -1.27 -7.54
CA PRO A 159 -2.90 -2.38 -8.34
C PRO A 159 -1.94 -3.57 -8.46
N GLU A 160 -0.63 -3.35 -8.30
CA GLU A 160 0.40 -4.39 -8.35
C GLU A 160 0.62 -5.05 -6.97
N ILE A 161 0.15 -4.40 -5.90
CA ILE A 161 0.09 -4.99 -4.57
C ILE A 161 -1.22 -5.77 -4.49
N PRO A 162 -1.23 -7.06 -4.15
CA PRO A 162 -2.48 -7.78 -3.90
C PRO A 162 -3.20 -7.10 -2.73
N ALA A 163 -4.15 -6.23 -3.06
CA ALA A 163 -4.57 -5.10 -2.22
C ALA A 163 -5.55 -5.47 -1.12
N THR A 164 -6.12 -6.67 -1.14
CA THR A 164 -6.91 -7.18 -0.03
C THR A 164 -6.03 -8.17 0.71
N GLN A 165 -5.72 -7.87 1.99
CA GLN A 165 -5.13 -8.82 2.92
C GLN A 165 -6.21 -9.62 3.66
N VAL A 166 -7.48 -9.23 3.50
CA VAL A 166 -8.67 -9.88 4.05
C VAL A 166 -9.78 -9.85 3.01
N VAL A 167 -10.53 -10.94 2.84
CA VAL A 167 -11.77 -10.99 2.05
C VAL A 167 -12.87 -11.59 2.92
N TYR A 168 -14.08 -11.08 2.74
CA TYR A 168 -15.31 -11.63 3.28
C TYR A 168 -16.19 -12.03 2.09
N SER A 169 -16.54 -13.31 2.03
CA SER A 169 -17.65 -13.79 1.20
C SER A 169 -18.84 -13.97 2.13
N VAL A 170 -19.93 -13.26 1.85
CA VAL A 170 -21.12 -13.24 2.70
C VAL A 170 -22.27 -13.85 1.90
N ALA A 171 -22.95 -14.83 2.50
CA ALA A 171 -24.19 -15.38 2.01
C ALA A 171 -25.35 -14.78 2.82
N GLU A 172 -26.23 -14.08 2.13
CA GLU A 172 -27.49 -13.56 2.69
C GLU A 172 -28.64 -14.40 2.14
N ALA A 173 -29.62 -14.71 2.98
CA ALA A 173 -30.84 -15.37 2.55
C ALA A 173 -31.97 -14.34 2.43
N GLU A 174 -32.90 -14.58 1.51
CA GLU A 174 -34.17 -13.84 1.44
C GLU A 174 -35.14 -14.33 2.54
N THR A 175 -34.65 -14.34 3.79
CA THR A 175 -35.47 -14.54 5.00
C THR A 175 -36.29 -13.28 5.30
N GLU A 176 -37.39 -13.41 6.06
CA GLU A 176 -38.22 -12.26 6.47
C GLU A 176 -37.39 -11.14 7.14
N ASP A 177 -36.36 -11.52 7.90
CA ASP A 177 -35.48 -10.59 8.61
C ASP A 177 -34.19 -10.22 7.82
N LYS A 178 -34.02 -10.72 6.59
CA LYS A 178 -32.81 -10.54 5.76
C LYS A 178 -31.50 -10.82 6.52
N SER A 179 -31.45 -11.96 7.20
CA SER A 179 -30.28 -12.36 7.99
C SER A 179 -29.15 -12.90 7.11
N ILE A 180 -27.92 -12.61 7.53
CA ILE A 180 -26.72 -13.26 7.01
C ILE A 180 -26.71 -14.71 7.51
N ILE A 181 -26.65 -15.67 6.59
CA ILE A 181 -26.66 -17.11 6.88
C ILE A 181 -25.29 -17.76 6.74
N GLY A 182 -24.31 -17.07 6.13
CA GLY A 182 -22.95 -17.58 6.02
C GLY A 182 -21.93 -16.46 5.83
N VAL A 183 -20.76 -16.62 6.47
CA VAL A 183 -19.62 -15.71 6.31
C VAL A 183 -18.33 -16.51 6.22
N VAL A 184 -17.68 -16.46 5.06
CA VAL A 184 -16.31 -16.97 4.90
C VAL A 184 -15.36 -15.79 4.95
N CYS A 185 -14.48 -15.79 5.95
CA CYS A 185 -13.42 -14.80 6.09
C CYS A 185 -12.07 -15.43 5.75
N LYS A 186 -11.31 -14.83 4.83
CA LYS A 186 -9.94 -15.25 4.51
C LYS A 186 -9.00 -14.09 4.68
N ASN A 187 -7.93 -14.29 5.46
CA ASN A 187 -7.05 -13.23 5.90
C ASN A 187 -5.57 -13.70 5.92
N LYS A 188 -4.71 -12.83 5.40
CA LYS A 188 -3.24 -12.91 5.43
C LYS A 188 -2.62 -12.13 6.60
N LEU A 189 -3.43 -11.50 7.43
CA LEU A 189 -3.01 -10.69 8.56
C LEU A 189 -2.67 -11.56 9.76
N CYS A 190 -1.39 -11.56 10.13
CA CYS A 190 -0.93 -12.15 11.39
C CYS A 190 -0.77 -11.03 12.43
N SER A 191 -1.45 -11.17 13.57
CA SER A 191 -1.29 -10.28 14.74
C SER A 191 0.06 -10.43 15.44
N VAL A 192 0.79 -11.52 15.18
CA VAL A 192 2.01 -11.88 15.89
C VAL A 192 3.26 -11.29 15.22
N HIS A 193 3.45 -11.40 13.90
CA HIS A 193 4.67 -10.93 13.19
C HIS A 193 4.40 -10.52 11.72
N PRO A 194 5.19 -9.59 11.12
CA PRO A 194 5.28 -9.45 9.67
C PRO A 194 6.07 -10.65 9.11
N ILE A 195 5.35 -11.66 8.62
CA ILE A 195 5.90 -12.98 8.25
C ILE A 195 6.91 -12.85 7.08
N LYS A 196 8.14 -13.34 7.29
CA LYS A 196 9.05 -13.77 6.20
C LYS A 196 8.47 -15.03 5.56
N SER A 197 8.42 -15.09 4.24
CA SER A 197 7.77 -16.16 3.49
C SER A 197 8.24 -17.57 3.89
N GLY A 198 7.31 -18.45 4.29
CA GLY A 198 7.52 -19.91 4.28
C GLY A 198 7.43 -20.65 5.62
N GLU A 199 7.48 -19.96 6.76
CA GLU A 199 7.38 -20.63 8.07
C GLU A 199 5.94 -20.64 8.60
N LYS A 200 5.50 -21.78 9.15
CA LYS A 200 4.20 -21.89 9.83
C LYS A 200 4.26 -21.07 11.12
N CYS A 201 3.37 -20.09 11.22
CA CYS A 201 3.24 -19.23 12.40
C CYS A 201 2.75 -20.03 13.62
N THR A 202 3.04 -19.53 14.83
CA THR A 202 2.62 -20.12 16.12
C THR A 202 1.09 -20.21 16.27
N SER A 203 0.60 -20.93 17.28
CA SER A 203 -0.84 -21.09 17.59
C SER A 203 -1.62 -19.80 17.82
N ALA A 204 -0.96 -18.66 18.05
CA ALA A 204 -1.59 -17.34 18.18
C ALA A 204 -1.82 -16.60 16.84
N CYS A 205 -1.57 -17.26 15.70
CA CYS A 205 -1.72 -16.67 14.37
C CYS A 205 -3.18 -16.43 14.00
N SER A 206 -3.55 -15.18 13.76
CA SER A 206 -4.88 -14.81 13.23
C SER A 206 -5.04 -15.08 11.73
N SER A 207 -3.96 -15.34 10.99
CA SER A 207 -4.02 -15.58 9.55
C SER A 207 -4.45 -17.02 9.25
N ASN A 208 -5.44 -17.15 8.37
CA ASN A 208 -5.95 -18.43 7.87
C ASN A 208 -5.61 -18.67 6.39
N LEU A 209 -4.81 -17.78 5.79
CA LEU A 209 -4.38 -17.88 4.41
C LEU A 209 -2.88 -17.59 4.29
N THR A 210 -2.14 -18.44 3.57
CA THR A 210 -0.72 -18.19 3.33
C THR A 210 -0.51 -16.96 2.46
N PHE A 211 0.62 -16.28 2.63
CA PHE A 211 0.94 -15.05 1.90
C PHE A 211 0.84 -15.21 0.37
N MET A 212 1.27 -16.38 -0.14
CA MET A 212 1.32 -16.69 -1.57
C MET A 212 -0.05 -17.04 -2.17
N LYS A 213 -1.05 -17.42 -1.36
CA LYS A 213 -2.35 -17.85 -1.88
C LYS A 213 -3.16 -16.64 -2.36
N SER A 214 -3.87 -16.77 -3.49
CA SER A 214 -4.70 -15.68 -4.02
C SER A 214 -5.85 -15.38 -3.05
N ILE A 215 -6.20 -14.10 -2.91
CA ILE A 215 -7.39 -13.69 -2.13
C ILE A 215 -8.63 -13.62 -3.02
N GLY A 216 -8.49 -13.36 -4.32
CA GLY A 216 -9.59 -13.38 -5.28
C GLY A 216 -9.94 -14.77 -5.80
N ASP A 217 -9.76 -15.82 -5.00
CA ASP A 217 -10.09 -17.20 -5.35
C ASP A 217 -11.58 -17.46 -5.08
N GLU A 218 -12.44 -16.79 -5.86
CA GLU A 218 -13.90 -16.79 -5.67
C GLU A 218 -14.49 -18.20 -5.72
N TYR A 219 -13.95 -19.09 -6.56
CA TYR A 219 -14.37 -20.50 -6.62
C TYR A 219 -14.22 -21.16 -5.24
N THR A 220 -13.01 -21.11 -4.67
CA THR A 220 -12.72 -21.81 -3.41
C THR A 220 -13.53 -21.24 -2.26
N TRP A 221 -13.67 -19.92 -2.18
CA TRP A 221 -14.42 -19.26 -1.10
C TRP A 221 -15.93 -19.49 -1.21
N ALA A 222 -16.46 -19.56 -2.43
CA ALA A 222 -17.86 -19.94 -2.64
C ALA A 222 -18.10 -21.41 -2.30
N LYS A 223 -17.18 -22.32 -2.69
CA LYS A 223 -17.29 -23.75 -2.38
C LYS A 223 -17.34 -24.00 -0.87
N GLU A 224 -16.41 -23.40 -0.12
CA GLU A 224 -16.41 -23.51 1.35
C GLU A 224 -17.70 -22.95 1.97
N ALA A 225 -18.17 -21.79 1.52
CA ALA A 225 -19.42 -21.20 2.04
C ALA A 225 -20.64 -22.10 1.80
N LEU A 226 -20.73 -22.69 0.61
CA LEU A 226 -21.83 -23.59 0.24
C LEU A 226 -21.75 -24.94 0.98
N GLN A 227 -20.55 -25.44 1.26
CA GLN A 227 -20.35 -26.64 2.08
C GLN A 227 -20.78 -26.42 3.53
N ASP A 228 -20.41 -25.28 4.12
CA ASP A 228 -20.84 -24.92 5.47
C ASP A 228 -22.37 -24.84 5.54
N LEU A 229 -23.02 -24.18 4.57
CA LEU A 229 -24.48 -24.12 4.48
C LEU A 229 -25.12 -25.51 4.29
N ALA A 230 -24.57 -26.36 3.43
CA ALA A 230 -25.07 -27.71 3.22
C ALA A 230 -24.98 -28.56 4.50
N SER A 231 -23.92 -28.35 5.30
CA SER A 231 -23.76 -29.02 6.60
C SER A 231 -24.83 -28.59 7.62
N ASP A 232 -25.34 -27.37 7.48
CA ASP A 232 -26.48 -26.84 8.25
C ASP A 232 -27.84 -27.23 7.64
N GLY A 233 -27.86 -28.03 6.58
CA GLY A 233 -29.07 -28.47 5.87
C GLY A 233 -29.67 -27.40 4.95
N ILE A 234 -28.89 -26.39 4.58
CA ILE A 234 -29.29 -25.30 3.68
C ILE A 234 -28.63 -25.50 2.32
N GLU A 235 -29.43 -25.80 1.30
CA GLU A 235 -28.95 -25.97 -0.07
C GLU A 235 -29.40 -24.82 -0.98
N ALA A 236 -28.49 -24.31 -1.80
CA ALA A 236 -28.76 -23.21 -2.72
C ALA A 236 -29.34 -23.72 -4.04
N LYS A 237 -30.65 -23.53 -4.24
CA LYS A 237 -31.30 -23.85 -5.53
C LYS A 237 -31.05 -22.82 -6.62
N HIS A 238 -31.12 -21.53 -6.29
CA HIS A 238 -30.95 -20.46 -7.27
C HIS A 238 -29.77 -19.59 -6.84
N LEU A 239 -28.78 -19.42 -7.72
CA LEU A 239 -27.58 -18.65 -7.45
C LEU A 239 -27.48 -17.47 -8.41
N THR A 240 -27.48 -16.25 -7.90
CA THR A 240 -27.29 -15.04 -8.71
C THR A 240 -25.85 -14.54 -8.59
N THR A 241 -25.11 -14.47 -9.68
CA THR A 241 -23.70 -14.06 -9.66
C THR A 241 -23.33 -13.21 -10.89
N ASP A 242 -22.13 -12.65 -10.88
CA ASP A 242 -21.57 -11.96 -12.04
C ASP A 242 -21.31 -12.91 -13.25
N PRO A 243 -21.12 -12.38 -14.48
CA PRO A 243 -20.99 -13.18 -15.70
C PRO A 243 -19.76 -14.10 -15.80
N ASP A 244 -18.75 -13.93 -14.95
CA ASP A 244 -17.53 -14.75 -14.89
C ASP A 244 -17.48 -15.58 -13.60
N SER A 245 -18.61 -16.19 -13.23
CA SER A 245 -18.78 -16.71 -11.88
C SER A 245 -18.16 -18.09 -11.68
N SER A 246 -16.90 -18.05 -11.29
CA SER A 246 -16.22 -19.09 -10.51
C SER A 246 -17.10 -19.62 -9.35
N ALA A 247 -17.94 -18.77 -8.75
CA ALA A 247 -18.88 -19.15 -7.70
C ALA A 247 -19.99 -20.12 -8.15
N TYR A 248 -20.53 -19.98 -9.36
CA TYR A 248 -21.53 -20.95 -9.88
C TYR A 248 -20.90 -22.31 -10.13
N ARG A 249 -19.68 -22.33 -10.70
CA ARG A 249 -18.93 -23.59 -10.90
C ARG A 249 -18.68 -24.32 -9.58
N ALA A 250 -18.44 -23.59 -8.50
CA ALA A 250 -18.31 -24.18 -7.18
C ALA A 250 -19.60 -24.88 -6.71
N ALA A 251 -20.77 -24.31 -6.97
CA ALA A 251 -22.05 -24.92 -6.65
C ALA A 251 -22.32 -26.17 -7.52
N ASP A 252 -22.05 -26.07 -8.83
CA ASP A 252 -22.21 -27.18 -9.78
C ASP A 252 -21.30 -28.37 -9.42
N ASP A 253 -20.03 -28.11 -9.09
CA ASP A 253 -19.10 -29.15 -8.64
C ASP A 253 -19.56 -29.83 -7.34
N LEU A 254 -20.17 -29.10 -6.39
CA LEU A 254 -20.69 -29.70 -5.16
C LEU A 254 -21.87 -30.64 -5.40
N TYR A 255 -22.73 -30.31 -6.37
CA TYR A 255 -23.81 -31.19 -6.81
C TYR A 255 -23.25 -32.44 -7.52
N LEU A 256 -22.31 -32.26 -8.45
CA LEU A 256 -21.64 -33.37 -9.15
C LEU A 256 -20.86 -34.30 -8.20
N GLU A 257 -20.28 -33.74 -7.13
CA GLU A 257 -19.61 -34.49 -6.06
C GLU A 257 -20.59 -35.17 -5.08
N ASN A 258 -21.91 -35.03 -5.27
CA ASN A 258 -22.97 -35.51 -4.37
C ASN A 258 -22.88 -34.95 -2.94
N THR A 259 -22.30 -33.75 -2.78
CA THR A 259 -22.28 -33.04 -1.48
C THR A 259 -23.61 -32.35 -1.22
N THR A 260 -24.27 -31.86 -2.28
CA THR A 260 -25.62 -31.30 -2.23
C THR A 260 -26.57 -32.14 -3.08
N SER A 261 -27.83 -32.27 -2.66
CA SER A 261 -28.86 -33.02 -3.40
C SER A 261 -29.57 -32.15 -4.45
N THR A 262 -29.58 -30.84 -4.25
CA THR A 262 -30.24 -29.88 -5.12
C THR A 262 -29.32 -29.44 -6.26
N GLU A 263 -29.80 -29.57 -7.49
CA GLU A 263 -29.14 -29.01 -8.69
C GLU A 263 -29.26 -27.47 -8.68
N PRO A 264 -28.13 -26.74 -8.76
CA PRO A 264 -28.14 -25.28 -8.72
C PRO A 264 -28.49 -24.66 -10.07
N GLU A 265 -29.39 -23.67 -10.08
CA GLU A 265 -29.73 -22.85 -11.24
C GLU A 265 -28.96 -21.52 -11.24
N HIS A 266 -28.34 -21.18 -12.36
CA HIS A 266 -27.55 -19.96 -12.52
C HIS A 266 -28.40 -18.76 -13.00
N PHE A 267 -28.35 -17.66 -12.25
CA PHE A 267 -28.87 -16.37 -12.65
C PHE A 267 -27.74 -15.35 -12.74
N LEU A 268 -27.84 -14.46 -13.72
CA LEU A 268 -26.90 -13.35 -13.87
C LEU A 268 -27.38 -12.16 -13.03
N ASP A 269 -26.45 -11.52 -12.32
CA ASP A 269 -26.69 -10.23 -11.71
C ASP A 269 -26.86 -9.17 -12.82
N THR A 270 -28.12 -8.89 -13.13
CA THR A 270 -28.49 -7.93 -14.17
C THR A 270 -28.05 -6.51 -13.84
N ARG A 271 -27.93 -6.13 -12.56
CA ARG A 271 -27.50 -4.79 -12.15
C ARG A 271 -26.01 -4.59 -12.44
N HIS A 272 -25.18 -5.56 -12.06
CA HIS A 272 -23.73 -5.50 -12.34
C HIS A 272 -23.46 -5.65 -13.83
N PHE A 273 -24.16 -6.56 -14.51
CA PHE A 273 -24.10 -6.72 -15.97
C PHE A 273 -24.43 -5.41 -16.70
N LEU A 274 -25.56 -4.77 -16.40
CA LEU A 274 -25.97 -3.50 -17.02
C LEU A 274 -25.01 -2.36 -16.70
N ASN A 275 -24.47 -2.29 -15.48
CA ASN A 275 -23.49 -1.28 -15.12
C ASN A 275 -22.17 -1.45 -15.87
N ASN A 276 -21.70 -2.68 -16.05
CA ASN A 276 -20.52 -2.97 -16.85
C ASN A 276 -20.77 -2.59 -18.31
N HIS A 277 -21.94 -2.91 -18.86
CA HIS A 277 -22.31 -2.50 -20.22
C HIS A 277 -22.32 -0.96 -20.39
N ARG A 278 -22.90 -0.23 -19.43
CA ARG A 278 -22.90 1.25 -19.42
C ARG A 278 -21.49 1.85 -19.38
N LYS A 279 -20.57 1.26 -18.59
CA LYS A 279 -19.17 1.71 -18.53
C LYS A 279 -18.49 1.53 -19.89
N THR A 280 -18.67 0.38 -20.52
CA THR A 280 -18.13 0.08 -21.85
C THR A 280 -18.66 1.05 -22.90
N SER A 281 -19.98 1.31 -22.92
CA SER A 281 -20.57 2.28 -23.86
C SER A 281 -20.05 3.72 -23.67
N ARG A 282 -19.72 4.13 -22.44
CA ARG A 282 -19.10 5.43 -22.17
C ARG A 282 -17.64 5.50 -22.64
N MET A 283 -16.90 4.39 -22.53
CA MET A 283 -15.53 4.33 -23.03
C MET A 283 -15.49 4.43 -24.56
N ILE A 284 -16.40 3.75 -25.27
CA ILE A 284 -16.49 3.81 -26.74
C ILE A 284 -16.75 5.24 -27.22
N LYS A 285 -17.68 5.97 -26.59
CA LYS A 285 -17.96 7.38 -26.91
C LYS A 285 -16.78 8.34 -26.68
N ASN A 286 -15.83 7.97 -25.82
CA ASN A 286 -14.63 8.76 -25.55
C ASN A 286 -13.46 8.41 -26.49
N TRP A 287 -13.54 7.30 -27.22
CA TRP A 287 -12.56 6.90 -28.24
C TRP A 287 -12.86 7.48 -29.62
N GLU A 288 -14.11 7.86 -29.88
CA GLU A 288 -14.55 8.51 -31.13
C GLU A 288 -14.40 10.05 -31.12
N LYS A 289 -13.70 10.60 -30.13
CA LYS A 289 -13.30 12.03 -30.04
C LYS A 289 -11.79 12.15 -30.02
#